data_AF-A0A8X8YME3-F1
#
_entry.id   AF-A0A8X8YME3-F1
#
_cell.length_a   1.000
_cell.length_b   1.000
_cell.length_c   1.000
_cell.angle_alpha   90.00
_cell.angle_beta   90.00
_cell.angle_gamma   90.00
#
_symmetry.space_group_name_H-M   'P 1'
#
loop_
_entity.id
_entity.type
_entity.pdbx_description
1 polymer ?
#
loop_
_entity_poly.entity_id
_entity_poly.type
_entity_poly.pdbx_seq_one_letter_code
_entity_poly.pdbx_strand_id
1 'polypeptide(L)' 'METGDLYSQHADGIMGLGCGDLSIVDQLVEKGVISDSFWLCYGGMDVGGGSMVLGGISSPEEMAFTHSDPVR' A
#
# COMPACT_ATOMS: atom_id res chain seq x y z
N MET A 1 -6.55 17.94 10.71
CA MET A 1 -7.08 17.91 9.33
C MET A 1 -5.97 17.32 8.48
N GLU A 2 -6.21 16.18 7.86
CA GLU A 2 -5.20 15.48 7.07
C GLU A 2 -5.07 16.20 5.72
N THR A 3 -4.01 16.98 5.57
CA THR A 3 -3.82 17.88 4.41
C THR A 3 -2.94 17.27 3.32
N GLY A 4 -2.32 16.12 3.59
CA GLY A 4 -1.34 15.49 2.71
C GLY A 4 0.04 16.18 2.69
N ASP A 5 0.22 17.25 3.48
CA ASP A 5 1.52 17.92 3.65
C ASP A 5 2.32 17.25 4.78
N LEU A 6 3.46 16.65 4.41
CA LEU A 6 4.30 15.80 5.27
C LEU A 6 4.79 16.49 6.55
N TYR A 7 4.96 17.81 6.54
CA TYR A 7 5.52 18.54 7.69
C TYR A 7 4.47 18.99 8.71
N SER A 8 3.21 19.05 8.30
CA SER A 8 2.10 19.46 9.15
C SER A 8 1.28 18.29 9.67
N GLN A 9 1.59 17.05 9.24
CA GLN A 9 0.97 15.84 9.77
C GLN A 9 1.59 15.43 11.11
N HIS A 10 0.76 14.90 12.01
CA HIS A 10 1.22 14.22 13.22
C HIS A 10 1.68 12.81 12.87
N ALA A 11 2.93 12.69 12.41
CA ALA A 11 3.55 11.41 12.07
C ALA A 11 5.02 11.39 12.53
N ASP A 12 5.46 10.21 13.00
CA ASP A 12 6.84 10.01 13.46
C ASP A 12 7.81 9.62 12.32
N GLY A 13 7.27 9.29 11.14
CA GLY A 13 8.08 8.87 10.01
C GLY A 13 7.29 8.54 8.75
N ILE A 14 8.02 8.11 7.73
CA ILE A 14 7.50 7.75 6.40
C ILE A 14 7.82 6.29 6.13
N MET A 15 6.82 5.52 5.69
CA MET A 15 7.00 4.15 5.21
C MET A 15 7.11 4.14 3.69
N GLY A 16 8.26 3.73 3.15
CA GLY A 16 8.46 3.56 1.72
C GLY A 16 7.93 2.22 1.23
N LEU A 17 7.13 2.24 0.15
CA LEU A 17 6.60 1.06 -0.55
C LEU A 17 7.17 0.92 -1.98
N GLY A 18 8.26 1.63 -2.27
CA GLY A 18 8.90 1.61 -3.58
C GLY A 18 9.56 0.27 -3.91
N CYS A 19 9.98 0.14 -5.16
CA CYS A 19 10.65 -1.06 -5.68
C CYS A 19 12.16 -0.99 -5.40
N GLY A 20 12.61 -1.60 -4.30
CA GLY A 20 14.03 -1.65 -3.96
C GLY A 20 14.26 -2.29 -2.60
N ASP A 21 15.39 -2.98 -2.46
CA ASP A 21 15.69 -3.98 -1.42
C ASP A 21 15.46 -3.55 0.05
N LEU A 22 15.42 -2.25 0.34
CA LEU A 22 15.13 -1.72 1.68
C LEU A 22 13.64 -1.45 1.93
N SER A 23 12.78 -1.70 0.94
CA SER A 23 11.33 -1.63 1.07
C SER A 23 10.85 -2.60 2.14
N ILE A 24 9.81 -2.20 2.88
CA ILE A 24 9.19 -3.11 3.86
C ILE A 24 8.57 -4.33 3.15
N VAL A 25 8.13 -4.18 1.90
CA VAL A 25 7.56 -5.27 1.11
C VAL A 25 8.64 -6.28 0.78
N ASP A 26 9.76 -5.84 0.20
CA ASP A 26 10.90 -6.72 -0.15
C ASP A 26 11.43 -7.47 1.07
N GLN A 27 11.65 -6.77 2.19
CA GLN A 27 12.13 -7.39 3.42
C GLN A 27 11.18 -8.48 3.97
N LEU A 28 9.86 -8.34 3.79
CA LEU A 28 8.87 -9.32 4.24
C LEU A 28 8.74 -10.50 3.27
N VAL A 29 8.90 -10.25 1.97
CA VAL A 29 8.93 -11.27 0.91
C VAL A 29 10.19 -12.14 1.05
N GLU A 30 11.36 -11.53 1.27
CA GLU A 30 12.62 -12.26 1.48
C GLU A 30 12.56 -13.20 2.70
N LYS A 31 11.81 -12.80 3.73
CA LYS A 31 11.58 -13.63 4.93
C LYS A 31 10.49 -14.70 4.72
N GLY A 32 9.82 -14.71 3.57
CA GLY A 32 8.76 -15.65 3.22
C GLY A 32 7.48 -15.48 4.06
N VAL A 33 7.23 -14.30 4.63
CA VAL A 33 6.08 -14.05 5.51
C VAL A 33 4.85 -13.62 4.73
N ILE A 34 5.05 -12.98 3.57
CA ILE A 34 3.99 -12.53 2.66
C ILE A 34 4.35 -12.95 1.22
N SER A 35 3.35 -13.00 0.33
CA SER A 35 3.61 -13.06 -1.10
C SER A 35 4.11 -11.70 -1.64
N ASP A 36 4.75 -11.72 -2.80
CA ASP A 36 5.30 -10.54 -3.46
C ASP A 36 4.21 -9.65 -4.08
N SER A 37 3.43 -9.01 -3.21
CA SER A 37 2.32 -8.11 -3.56
C SER A 37 1.87 -7.35 -2.32
N PHE A 38 1.29 -6.17 -2.50
CA PHE A 38 0.53 -5.48 -1.45
C PHE A 38 -0.67 -4.77 -2.07
N TRP A 39 -1.64 -4.42 -1.22
CA TRP A 39 -2.87 -3.74 -1.60
C TRP A 39 -3.06 -2.52 -0.71
N LEU A 40 -3.41 -1.39 -1.32
CA LEU A 40 -3.68 -0.15 -0.62
C LEU A 40 -5.04 0.40 -1.05
N CYS A 41 -5.96 0.44 -0.09
CA CYS A 41 -7.25 1.09 -0.23
C CYS A 41 -7.19 2.39 0.57
N TYR A 42 -7.14 3.52 -0.14
CA TYR A 42 -7.21 4.82 0.51
C TYR A 42 -8.62 5.07 1.04
N GLY A 43 -8.70 5.52 2.29
CA GLY A 43 -9.95 6.03 2.85
C GLY A 43 -10.30 7.39 2.25
N GLY A 44 -11.55 7.81 2.43
CA GLY A 44 -11.95 9.18 2.11
C GLY A 44 -11.20 10.17 3.00
N MET A 45 -10.75 11.28 2.41
CA MET A 45 -9.85 12.28 3.01
C MET A 45 -10.34 12.90 4.33
N ASP A 46 -11.63 12.76 4.66
CA ASP A 46 -12.25 13.23 5.91
C ASP A 46 -13.07 12.15 6.64
N VAL A 47 -13.04 10.91 6.14
CA VAL A 47 -13.81 9.77 6.66
C VAL A 47 -12.90 8.79 7.41
N GLY A 48 -11.61 8.76 7.04
CA GLY A 48 -10.69 7.72 7.49
C GLY A 48 -11.07 6.35 6.92
N GLY A 49 -10.56 5.27 7.53
CA GLY A 49 -10.98 3.90 7.22
C GLY A 49 -10.34 3.28 5.97
N GLY A 50 -9.22 3.81 5.49
CA GLY A 50 -8.37 3.11 4.52
C GLY A 50 -7.81 1.81 5.10
N SER A 51 -7.38 0.90 4.23
CA SER A 51 -6.77 -0.37 4.61
C SER A 51 -5.54 -0.65 3.76
N MET A 52 -4.53 -1.23 4.40
CA MET A 52 -3.37 -1.78 3.72
C MET A 52 -3.30 -3.27 4.03
N VAL A 53 -3.09 -4.08 3.00
CA VAL A 53 -2.84 -5.51 3.14
C VAL A 53 -1.47 -5.83 2.53
N LEU A 54 -0.60 -6.44 3.33
CA LEU A 54 0.70 -6.93 2.91
C LEU A 54 0.58 -8.40 2.52
N GLY A 55 0.97 -8.73 1.30
CA GLY A 55 0.70 -10.02 0.67
C GLY A 55 -0.52 -9.98 -0.25
N GLY A 56 -0.88 -11.15 -0.76
CA GLY A 56 -1.96 -11.33 -1.71
C GLY A 56 -3.31 -11.40 -1.01
N ILE A 57 -4.36 -10.95 -1.70
CA ILE A 57 -5.75 -11.14 -1.27
C ILE A 57 -6.47 -12.04 -2.27
N SER A 58 -7.44 -12.79 -1.78
CA SER A 58 -8.46 -13.38 -2.65
C SER A 58 -9.38 -12.27 -3.12
N SER A 59 -9.43 -12.01 -4.43
CA SER A 59 -10.32 -11.01 -4.99
C SER A 59 -11.79 -11.39 -4.70
N PRO A 60 -12.62 -10.48 -4.16
CA PRO A 60 -14.05 -10.71 -4.06
C PRO A 60 -14.66 -10.88 -5.46
N GLU A 61 -15.78 -11.60 -5.55
CA GLU A 61 -16.36 -12.06 -6.83
C GLU A 61 -16.66 -10.93 -7.83
N GLU A 62 -16.98 -9.73 -7.36
CA GLU A 62 -17.33 -8.56 -8.18
C GLU A 62 -16.20 -7.53 -8.31
N MET A 63 -14.95 -7.90 -7.97
CA MET A 63 -13.82 -6.98 -8.13
C MET A 63 -13.58 -6.66 -9.61
N ALA A 64 -13.74 -5.38 -9.97
CA ALA A 64 -13.46 -4.88 -11.31
C ALA A 64 -12.01 -4.41 -11.42
N PHE A 65 -11.29 -4.90 -12.43
CA PHE A 65 -9.91 -4.52 -12.70
C PHE A 65 -9.84 -3.56 -13.89
N THR A 66 -9.02 -2.51 -13.76
CA THR A 66 -8.63 -1.70 -14.91
C THR A 66 -7.39 -2.29 -15.55
N HIS A 67 -7.24 -2.11 -16.86
CA HIS A 67 -6.01 -2.48 -17.54
C HIS A 67 -4.85 -1.62 -17.03
N SER A 68 -3.77 -2.26 -16.58
CA SER A 68 -2.52 -1.60 -16.21
C SER A 68 -1.46 -1.89 -17.28
N ASP A 69 -0.71 -0.87 -17.70
CA ASP A 69 0.46 -1.01 -18.57
C ASP A 69 1.71 -0.95 -17.69
N PRO A 70 2.34 -2.09 -17.37
CA PRO A 70 3.45 -2.14 -16.41
C PRO A 70 4.76 -1.56 -16.97
N VAL A 71 4.81 -1.17 -18.25
CA VAL A 71 6.03 -0.68 -18.92
C VAL A 71 6.02 0.86 -19.05
N ARG A 72 4.96 1.54 -18.58
CA ARG A 72 4.76 2.98 -18.79
C ARG A 72 4.79 3.82 -17.52
#